data_AF-A0A7W1I4D4-F1
#
_entry.id   AF-A0A7W1I4D4-F1
#
_cell.length_a   1.000
_cell.length_b   1.000
_cell.length_c   1.000
_cell.angle_alpha   90.00
_cell.angle_beta   90.00
_cell.angle_gamma   90.00
#
_symmetry.space_group_name_H-M   'P 1'
#
loop_
_entity.id
_entity.type
_entity.pdbx_description
1 polymer ?
#
loop_
_entity_poly.entity_id
_entity_poly.type
_entity_poly.pdbx_seq_one_letter_code
_entity_poly.pdbx_strand_id
1 'polypeptide(L)'
;MRLLPALVVGLLLLAGHGNAQPRLTKADGDRFQAKLTRIVALGNAPAGRARAAQSTQFSDAELNSYLRFHAQDQIPVGVMEPMLNARGDGRVSGSAIVDLDAVRKQKQRGWLDPMGYLTGRLPLTARGRLTTKDGKGRFELESAELSGVTIPKTLLQELLSFYSRTAEDPDGINMDDPFELPSQIREIKVAAGAATIVQ
;
A
#
# COMPACT_ATOMS: atom_id res chain seq x y z
N MET A 1 13.34 8.05 -17.02
CA MET A 1 12.07 7.33 -16.81
C MET A 1 11.96 6.93 -15.33
N ARG A 2 11.21 7.69 -14.53
CA ARG A 2 10.94 7.41 -13.10
C ARG A 2 9.47 7.71 -12.80
N LEU A 3 8.57 6.85 -13.29
CA LEU A 3 7.10 6.98 -13.13
C LEU A 3 6.52 5.80 -12.32
N LEU A 4 7.25 5.37 -11.30
CA LEU A 4 6.87 4.27 -10.42
C LEU A 4 6.70 4.59 -8.90
N PRO A 5 7.02 5.77 -8.33
CA PRO A 5 6.79 5.97 -6.89
C PRO A 5 5.29 6.09 -6.56
N ALA A 6 4.49 6.78 -7.39
CA ALA A 6 3.08 7.06 -7.09
C ALA A 6 2.18 5.80 -7.00
N LEU A 7 2.44 4.79 -7.84
CA LEU A 7 1.68 3.52 -7.87
C LEU A 7 1.95 2.67 -6.62
N VAL A 8 3.09 2.90 -5.98
CA VAL A 8 3.64 2.09 -4.88
C VAL A 8 3.26 2.69 -3.53
N VAL A 9 3.37 4.01 -3.37
CA VAL A 9 3.06 4.68 -2.09
C VAL A 9 1.56 4.60 -1.77
N GLY A 10 0.68 4.58 -2.77
CA GLY A 10 -0.76 4.36 -2.58
C GLY A 10 -1.15 2.96 -2.08
N LEU A 11 -0.25 1.97 -2.17
CA LEU A 11 -0.53 0.57 -1.78
C LEU A 11 0.12 0.15 -0.44
N LEU A 12 0.92 1.03 0.18
CA LEU A 12 1.78 0.70 1.34
C LEU A 12 1.12 0.87 2.73
N LEU A 13 -0.15 1.28 2.80
CA LEU A 13 -0.74 1.84 4.03
C LEU A 13 -1.55 0.88 4.93
N LEU A 14 -1.61 -0.40 4.60
CA LEU A 14 -2.64 -1.31 5.16
C LEU A 14 -2.02 -2.48 5.89
N ALA A 15 -2.61 -2.82 7.06
CA ALA A 15 -2.06 -3.67 8.11
C ALA A 15 -3.13 -4.52 8.90
N GLY A 16 -2.76 -5.55 9.68
CA GLY A 16 -3.33 -6.93 9.84
C GLY A 16 -4.82 -7.28 10.10
N HIS A 17 -5.20 -8.56 10.23
CA HIS A 17 -4.43 -9.82 10.36
C HIS A 17 -5.22 -11.08 9.93
N GLY A 18 -4.52 -12.17 9.51
CA GLY A 18 -4.74 -13.56 9.98
C GLY A 18 -5.89 -14.44 9.43
N ASN A 19 -5.61 -15.27 8.41
CA ASN A 19 -6.13 -16.65 8.28
C ASN A 19 -5.12 -17.48 7.45
N ALA A 20 -4.90 -18.75 7.82
CA ALA A 20 -3.99 -19.74 7.20
C ALA A 20 -3.01 -19.18 6.14
N GLN A 21 -1.79 -18.79 6.54
CA GLN A 21 -0.78 -18.24 5.64
C GLN A 21 -0.61 -19.10 4.38
N PRO A 22 -0.98 -18.59 3.19
CA PRO A 22 -0.56 -19.21 1.94
C PRO A 22 0.96 -19.27 1.95
N ARG A 23 1.55 -20.39 1.53
CA ARG A 23 3.02 -20.48 1.38
C ARG A 23 3.42 -19.46 0.32
N LEU A 24 3.92 -18.29 0.74
CA LEU A 24 4.35 -17.23 -0.17
C LEU A 24 5.51 -17.77 -1.01
N THR A 25 5.29 -17.96 -2.30
CA THR A 25 6.32 -18.46 -3.21
C THR A 25 6.86 -17.35 -4.09
N LYS A 26 8.14 -17.44 -4.47
CA LYS A 26 8.70 -16.51 -5.45
C LYS A 26 7.90 -16.53 -6.77
N ALA A 27 7.42 -17.70 -7.19
CA ALA A 27 6.62 -17.86 -8.40
C ALA A 27 5.29 -17.07 -8.38
N ASP A 28 4.66 -16.90 -7.22
CA ASP A 28 3.46 -16.06 -7.07
C ASP A 28 3.80 -14.57 -7.12
N GLY A 29 4.98 -14.18 -6.61
CA GLY A 29 5.53 -12.82 -6.77
C GLY A 29 5.90 -12.50 -8.23
N ASP A 30 6.55 -13.44 -8.93
CA ASP A 30 6.87 -13.33 -10.36
C ASP A 30 5.57 -13.20 -11.20
N ARG A 31 4.51 -13.95 -10.85
CA ARG A 31 3.18 -13.83 -11.49
C ARG A 31 2.56 -12.46 -11.28
N PHE A 32 2.60 -11.92 -10.06
CA PHE A 32 2.13 -10.56 -9.79
C PHE A 32 2.94 -9.52 -10.57
N GLN A 33 4.27 -9.63 -10.60
CA GLN A 33 5.15 -8.71 -11.34
C GLN A 33 4.84 -8.75 -12.86
N ALA A 34 4.56 -9.92 -13.42
CA ALA A 34 4.16 -10.05 -14.81
C ALA A 34 2.80 -9.40 -15.09
N LYS A 35 1.82 -9.56 -14.19
CA LYS A 35 0.51 -8.87 -14.26
C LYS A 35 0.67 -7.35 -14.17
N LEU A 36 1.46 -6.85 -13.22
CA LEU A 36 1.75 -5.42 -13.05
C LEU A 36 2.43 -4.84 -14.29
N THR A 37 3.43 -5.53 -14.84
CA THR A 37 4.11 -5.14 -16.08
C THR A 37 3.13 -5.02 -17.25
N ARG A 38 2.18 -5.97 -17.37
CA ARG A 38 1.12 -5.94 -18.38
C ARG A 38 0.18 -4.75 -18.17
N ILE A 39 -0.23 -4.46 -16.94
CA ILE A 39 -1.08 -3.30 -16.60
C ILE A 39 -0.40 -1.99 -17.00
N VAL A 40 0.87 -1.81 -16.63
CA VAL A 40 1.66 -0.61 -16.98
C VAL A 40 1.85 -0.49 -18.49
N ALA A 41 2.16 -1.59 -19.19
CA ALA A 41 2.29 -1.60 -20.65
C ALA A 41 0.96 -1.31 -21.38
N LEU A 42 -0.17 -1.77 -20.84
CA LEU A 42 -1.50 -1.44 -21.36
C LEU A 42 -1.82 0.05 -21.20
N GLY A 43 -1.50 0.64 -20.04
CA GLY A 43 -1.74 2.05 -19.74
C GLY A 43 -0.82 3.04 -20.45
N ASN A 44 0.39 2.62 -20.82
CA ASN A 44 1.34 3.41 -21.61
C ASN A 44 1.14 3.27 -23.13
N ALA A 45 0.30 2.34 -23.58
CA ALA A 45 -0.01 2.20 -25.00
C ALA A 45 -0.81 3.42 -25.50
N PRO A 46 -0.51 3.96 -26.70
CA PRO A 46 -1.25 5.10 -27.24
C PRO A 46 -2.72 4.75 -27.40
N ALA A 47 -3.60 5.73 -27.10
CA ALA A 47 -5.06 5.59 -27.13
C ALA A 47 -5.63 5.52 -28.56
N GLY A 48 -5.16 4.56 -29.35
CA GLY A 48 -5.57 4.31 -30.73
C GLY A 48 -6.53 3.13 -30.84
N ARG A 49 -7.83 3.45 -30.95
CA ARG A 49 -9.03 2.56 -30.96
C ARG A 49 -9.58 2.20 -29.58
N ALA A 50 -10.91 2.17 -29.49
CA ALA A 50 -11.65 1.80 -28.29
C ALA A 50 -11.26 0.38 -27.84
N ARG A 51 -10.53 0.30 -26.73
CA ARG A 51 -10.01 -0.96 -26.20
C ARG A 51 -11.09 -1.65 -25.37
N ALA A 52 -11.37 -2.92 -25.66
CA ALA A 52 -12.25 -3.73 -24.84
C ALA A 52 -11.70 -3.79 -23.40
N ALA A 53 -12.57 -3.58 -22.40
CA ALA A 53 -12.16 -3.46 -21.00
C ALA A 53 -11.32 -4.67 -20.57
N GLN A 54 -10.10 -4.42 -20.11
CA GLN A 54 -9.18 -5.46 -19.64
C GLN A 54 -9.32 -5.58 -18.14
N SER A 55 -9.71 -6.76 -17.67
CA SER A 55 -9.75 -7.10 -16.24
C SER A 55 -8.56 -7.99 -15.90
N THR A 56 -7.75 -7.57 -14.93
CA THR A 56 -6.60 -8.35 -14.41
C THR A 56 -6.83 -8.63 -12.94
N GLN A 57 -7.14 -9.88 -12.60
CA GLN A 57 -7.31 -10.33 -11.22
C GLN A 57 -5.99 -10.85 -10.64
N PHE A 58 -5.76 -10.55 -9.37
CA PHE A 58 -4.69 -11.13 -8.56
C PHE A 58 -5.20 -11.49 -7.16
N SER A 59 -4.55 -12.48 -6.54
CA SER A 59 -4.85 -12.90 -5.17
C SER A 59 -3.98 -12.18 -4.14
N ASP A 60 -4.41 -12.20 -2.88
CA ASP A 60 -3.61 -11.72 -1.75
C ASP A 60 -2.27 -12.49 -1.62
N ALA A 61 -2.24 -13.77 -2.01
CA ALA A 61 -1.01 -14.57 -2.00
C ALA A 61 0.02 -14.10 -3.05
N GLU A 62 -0.44 -13.75 -4.25
CA GLU A 62 0.40 -13.17 -5.31
C GLU A 62 0.94 -11.79 -4.89
N LEU A 63 0.09 -10.92 -4.36
CA LEU A 63 0.49 -9.59 -3.88
C LEU A 63 1.48 -9.67 -2.70
N ASN A 64 1.19 -10.51 -1.69
CA ASN A 64 2.08 -10.65 -0.53
C ASN A 64 3.43 -11.30 -0.89
N SER A 65 3.43 -12.18 -1.88
CA SER A 65 4.68 -12.73 -2.42
C SER A 65 5.48 -11.65 -3.17
N TYR A 66 4.83 -10.78 -3.93
CA TYR A 66 5.47 -9.62 -4.55
C TYR A 66 6.07 -8.66 -3.49
N LEU A 67 5.28 -8.30 -2.46
CA LEU A 67 5.76 -7.47 -1.35
C LEU A 67 7.00 -8.06 -0.68
N ARG A 68 7.03 -9.38 -0.45
CA ARG A 68 8.14 -10.07 0.21
C ARG A 68 9.39 -10.23 -0.68
N PHE A 69 9.24 -10.53 -1.97
CA PHE A 69 10.36 -10.92 -2.83
C PHE A 69 10.82 -9.85 -3.84
N HIS A 70 9.99 -8.83 -4.13
CA HIS A 70 10.22 -7.88 -5.22
C HIS A 70 10.05 -6.40 -4.83
N ALA A 71 9.36 -6.08 -3.73
CA ALA A 71 9.13 -4.70 -3.28
C ALA A 71 10.05 -4.24 -2.13
N GLN A 72 11.13 -4.98 -1.83
CA GLN A 72 12.02 -4.68 -0.69
C GLN A 72 12.73 -3.32 -0.81
N ASP A 73 12.93 -2.83 -2.03
CA ASP A 73 13.49 -1.51 -2.35
C ASP A 73 12.49 -0.36 -2.20
N GLN A 74 11.20 -0.68 -2.16
CA GLN A 74 10.07 0.24 -2.10
C GLN A 74 9.48 0.37 -0.69
N ILE A 75 9.76 -0.61 0.19
CA ILE A 75 9.30 -0.61 1.58
C ILE A 75 10.15 0.39 2.39
N PRO A 76 9.54 1.36 3.12
CA PRO A 76 10.28 2.33 3.92
C PRO A 76 11.18 1.68 4.99
N VAL A 77 12.33 2.31 5.26
CA VAL A 77 13.23 1.88 6.34
C VAL A 77 12.49 1.88 7.67
N GLY A 78 12.54 0.73 8.36
CA GLY A 78 11.80 0.48 9.59
C GLY A 78 10.47 -0.23 9.40
N VAL A 79 10.00 -0.48 8.19
CA VAL A 79 8.83 -1.33 7.93
C VAL A 79 9.30 -2.75 7.56
N MET A 80 8.81 -3.75 8.29
CA MET A 80 9.15 -5.16 8.13
C MET A 80 7.89 -6.00 7.87
N GLU A 81 8.03 -7.01 7.03
CA GLU A 81 7.00 -8.04 6.76
C GLU A 81 5.59 -7.49 6.44
N PRO A 82 5.42 -6.59 5.46
CA PRO A 82 4.11 -6.12 5.03
C PRO A 82 3.27 -7.24 4.38
N MET A 83 1.95 -7.29 4.63
CA MET A 83 1.08 -8.41 4.25
C MET A 83 -0.38 -8.01 3.91
N LEU A 84 -0.66 -7.30 2.81
CA LEU A 84 -2.03 -6.89 2.44
C LEU A 84 -3.03 -8.07 2.39
N ASN A 85 -4.27 -7.84 2.83
CA ASN A 85 -5.40 -8.77 2.80
C ASN A 85 -6.67 -8.04 2.33
N ALA A 86 -7.27 -8.52 1.24
CA ALA A 86 -8.53 -8.04 0.69
C ALA A 86 -9.71 -8.68 1.44
N ARG A 87 -10.55 -7.86 2.07
CA ARG A 87 -11.62 -8.31 2.98
C ARG A 87 -13.00 -8.41 2.32
N GLY A 88 -13.11 -8.01 1.05
CA GLY A 88 -14.38 -7.87 0.34
C GLY A 88 -15.04 -6.51 0.54
N ASP A 89 -16.03 -6.18 -0.30
CA ASP A 89 -16.84 -4.95 -0.20
C ASP A 89 -16.02 -3.64 -0.13
N GLY A 90 -14.93 -3.57 -0.91
CA GLY A 90 -13.99 -2.44 -0.88
C GLY A 90 -13.07 -2.42 0.35
N ARG A 91 -13.27 -3.28 1.35
CA ARG A 91 -12.47 -3.30 2.57
C ARG A 91 -11.13 -4.00 2.39
N VAL A 92 -10.12 -3.41 3.01
CA VAL A 92 -8.72 -3.80 2.95
C VAL A 92 -8.08 -3.70 4.32
N SER A 93 -7.04 -4.51 4.53
CA SER A 93 -6.23 -4.61 5.75
C SER A 93 -4.90 -5.27 5.38
N GLY A 94 -4.06 -5.67 6.35
CA GLY A 94 -3.05 -6.74 6.21
C GLY A 94 -1.58 -6.41 6.53
N SER A 95 -1.01 -7.01 7.59
CA SER A 95 0.03 -6.59 8.58
C SER A 95 1.27 -5.80 8.15
N ALA A 96 1.93 -5.16 9.13
CA ALA A 96 3.36 -4.79 9.08
C ALA A 96 3.95 -4.73 10.51
N ILE A 97 5.26 -4.92 10.65
CA ILE A 97 6.02 -4.70 11.89
C ILE A 97 6.86 -3.43 11.72
N VAL A 98 6.74 -2.48 12.64
CA VAL A 98 7.52 -1.24 12.62
C VAL A 98 8.69 -1.34 13.59
N ASP A 99 9.92 -1.36 13.07
CA ASP A 99 11.18 -1.21 13.80
C ASP A 99 11.45 0.29 14.04
N LEU A 100 11.09 0.76 15.23
CA LEU A 100 11.25 2.16 15.61
C LEU A 100 12.71 2.55 15.88
N ASP A 101 13.61 1.58 16.10
CA ASP A 101 15.03 1.86 16.30
C ASP A 101 15.72 2.16 14.97
N ALA A 102 15.25 1.58 13.87
CA ALA A 102 15.59 1.98 12.51
C ALA A 102 15.05 3.39 12.17
N VAL A 103 13.76 3.65 12.42
CA VAL A 103 13.15 4.99 12.18
C VAL A 103 13.85 6.09 12.96
N ARG A 104 14.20 5.83 14.24
CA ARG A 104 14.89 6.78 15.13
C ARG A 104 16.29 7.18 14.65
N LYS A 105 16.95 6.36 13.84
CA LYS A 105 18.25 6.71 13.21
C LYS A 105 18.09 7.65 12.01
N GLN A 106 16.89 7.71 11.41
CA GLN A 106 16.59 8.54 10.24
C GLN A 106 16.11 9.96 10.60
N LYS A 107 15.61 10.19 11.83
CA LYS A 107 15.09 11.48 12.31
C LYS A 107 16.09 12.20 13.25
N GLN A 108 16.57 13.39 12.87
CA GLN A 108 17.19 14.31 13.85
C GLN A 108 16.12 14.84 14.81
N ARG A 109 16.41 14.80 16.12
CA ARG A 109 15.39 14.87 17.19
C ARG A 109 15.00 16.30 17.57
N GLY A 110 13.70 16.51 17.78
CA GLY A 110 13.18 17.56 18.67
C GLY A 110 12.99 17.01 20.09
N TRP A 111 13.13 17.86 21.12
CA TRP A 111 13.20 17.44 22.53
C TRP A 111 11.86 17.02 23.16
N LEU A 112 10.72 17.29 22.50
CA LEU A 112 9.36 17.15 23.06
C LEU A 112 8.52 16.03 22.40
N ASP A 113 9.16 15.03 21.80
CA ASP A 113 8.47 14.01 21.00
C ASP A 113 8.07 12.77 21.84
N PRO A 114 6.77 12.51 22.11
CA PRO A 114 6.33 11.34 22.88
C PRO A 114 6.67 10.00 22.21
N MET A 115 6.99 9.99 20.90
CA MET A 115 7.55 8.83 20.21
C MET A 115 8.90 8.36 20.81
N GLY A 116 9.59 9.20 21.59
CA GLY A 116 10.87 8.86 22.22
C GLY A 116 10.81 7.64 23.15
N TYR A 117 9.65 7.32 23.71
CA TYR A 117 9.42 6.17 24.60
C TYR A 117 9.11 4.86 23.86
N LEU A 118 8.75 4.92 22.58
CA LEU A 118 8.46 3.73 21.78
C LEU A 118 9.75 3.23 21.13
N THR A 119 10.23 2.06 21.57
CA THR A 119 11.46 1.39 21.10
C THR A 119 11.15 -0.03 20.65
N GLY A 120 12.06 -0.61 19.85
CA GLY A 120 11.92 -1.97 19.33
C GLY A 120 10.89 -2.11 18.20
N ARG A 121 10.39 -3.33 18.04
CA ARG A 121 9.56 -3.79 16.91
C ARG A 121 8.10 -3.92 17.35
N LEU A 122 7.24 -3.03 16.83
CA LEU A 122 5.82 -2.96 17.19
C LEU A 122 4.95 -3.41 16.00
N PRO A 123 4.00 -4.36 16.16
CA PRO A 123 3.09 -4.73 15.09
C PRO A 123 2.06 -3.61 14.86
N LEU A 124 2.00 -3.12 13.63
CA LEU A 124 1.00 -2.17 13.15
C LEU A 124 -0.16 -2.92 12.48
N THR A 125 -1.38 -2.39 12.58
CA THR A 125 -2.57 -2.91 11.92
C THR A 125 -3.52 -1.78 11.55
N ALA A 126 -3.74 -1.56 10.25
CA ALA A 126 -4.60 -0.53 9.69
C ALA A 126 -5.64 -1.17 8.78
N ARG A 127 -6.91 -0.87 9.02
CA ARG A 127 -8.07 -1.35 8.24
C ARG A 127 -8.78 -0.15 7.64
N GLY A 128 -9.29 -0.31 6.43
CA GLY A 128 -10.05 0.75 5.77
C GLY A 128 -10.80 0.30 4.54
N ARG A 129 -11.49 1.23 3.89
CA ARG A 129 -12.20 1.03 2.64
C ARG A 129 -11.46 1.74 1.50
N LEU A 130 -11.13 0.99 0.46
CA LEU A 130 -10.69 1.53 -0.82
C LEU A 130 -11.91 1.62 -1.75
N THR A 131 -12.29 2.84 -2.09
CA THR A 131 -13.31 3.13 -3.10
C THR A 131 -12.61 3.61 -4.37
N THR A 132 -12.89 3.00 -5.52
CA THR A 132 -12.33 3.44 -6.80
C THR A 132 -13.43 3.54 -7.86
N LYS A 133 -13.35 4.56 -8.71
CA LYS A 133 -14.29 4.80 -9.81
C LYS A 133 -13.72 5.82 -10.79
N ASP A 134 -14.04 5.68 -12.07
CA ASP A 134 -13.77 6.68 -13.11
C ASP A 134 -12.30 7.17 -13.16
N GLY A 135 -11.35 6.27 -12.87
CA GLY A 135 -9.92 6.59 -12.84
C GLY A 135 -9.42 7.29 -11.58
N LYS A 136 -10.23 7.33 -10.51
CA LYS A 136 -9.86 7.91 -9.21
C LYS A 136 -10.06 6.91 -8.07
N GLY A 137 -9.20 6.99 -7.07
CA GLY A 137 -9.28 6.23 -5.83
C GLY A 137 -9.44 7.15 -4.62
N ARG A 138 -10.12 6.66 -3.59
CA ARG A 138 -10.14 7.25 -2.26
C ARG A 138 -9.96 6.14 -1.24
N PHE A 139 -9.11 6.36 -0.25
CA PHE A 139 -8.95 5.47 0.89
C PHE A 139 -9.57 6.08 2.15
N GLU A 140 -10.32 5.27 2.90
CA GLU A 140 -10.97 5.67 4.15
C GLU A 140 -10.48 4.76 5.27
N LEU A 141 -9.64 5.28 6.16
CA LEU A 141 -9.19 4.53 7.33
C LEU A 141 -10.38 4.28 8.29
N GLU A 142 -10.72 3.02 8.52
CA GLU A 142 -11.73 2.59 9.50
C GLU A 142 -11.12 2.44 10.90
N SER A 143 -9.90 1.90 11.02
CA SER A 143 -9.20 1.72 12.31
C SER A 143 -7.70 1.56 12.13
N ALA A 144 -6.88 2.10 13.04
CA ALA A 144 -5.46 1.75 13.14
C ALA A 144 -5.08 1.36 14.58
N GLU A 145 -4.26 0.33 14.73
CA GLU A 145 -3.80 -0.29 15.97
C GLU A 145 -2.28 -0.45 15.92
N LEU A 146 -1.57 -0.07 16.97
CA LEU A 146 -0.14 -0.32 17.16
C LEU A 146 0.04 -1.11 18.45
N SER A 147 0.65 -2.30 18.37
CA SER A 147 0.74 -3.24 19.50
C SER A 147 -0.63 -3.57 20.14
N GLY A 148 -1.70 -3.59 19.34
CA GLY A 148 -3.07 -3.81 19.80
C GLY A 148 -3.75 -2.60 20.47
N VAL A 149 -3.06 -1.46 20.57
CA VAL A 149 -3.64 -0.20 21.06
C VAL A 149 -4.12 0.62 19.87
N THR A 150 -5.39 1.01 19.83
CA THR A 150 -5.92 1.91 18.80
C THR A 150 -5.18 3.25 18.82
N ILE A 151 -4.60 3.64 17.69
CA ILE A 151 -3.86 4.91 17.54
C ILE A 151 -4.67 5.94 16.74
N PRO A 152 -4.51 7.24 17.03
CA PRO A 152 -5.19 8.31 16.28
C PRO A 152 -4.81 8.31 14.80
N LYS A 153 -5.79 8.61 13.94
CA LYS A 153 -5.58 8.81 12.49
C LYS A 153 -4.49 9.85 12.20
N THR A 154 -4.38 10.90 13.03
CA THR A 154 -3.36 11.95 12.92
C THR A 154 -1.94 11.39 12.96
N LEU A 155 -1.66 10.40 13.80
CA LEU A 155 -0.34 9.76 13.87
C LEU A 155 -0.01 8.99 12.59
N LEU A 156 -1.01 8.32 11.98
CA LEU A 156 -0.84 7.70 10.67
C LEU A 156 -0.61 8.73 9.57
N GLN A 157 -1.33 9.86 9.62
CA GLN A 157 -1.17 10.94 8.66
C GLN A 157 0.21 11.58 8.74
N GLU A 158 0.75 11.83 9.94
CA GLU A 158 2.11 12.35 10.14
C GLU A 158 3.17 11.41 9.55
N LEU A 159 3.04 10.10 9.77
CA LEU A 159 3.93 9.10 9.19
C LEU A 159 3.82 9.06 7.67
N LEU A 160 2.60 9.05 7.12
CA LEU A 160 2.36 9.05 5.68
C LEU A 160 2.98 10.27 5.02
N SER A 161 2.65 11.47 5.50
CA SER A 161 3.23 12.73 5.04
C SER A 161 4.75 12.69 5.10
N PHE A 162 5.35 12.29 6.23
CA PHE A 162 6.81 12.23 6.37
C PHE A 162 7.50 11.33 5.34
N TYR A 163 6.97 10.12 5.09
CA TYR A 163 7.60 9.17 4.17
C TYR A 163 7.30 9.42 2.69
N SER A 164 6.25 10.17 2.37
CA SER A 164 5.84 10.48 0.99
C SER A 164 6.34 11.82 0.47
N ARG A 165 6.90 12.67 1.33
CA ARG A 165 7.49 13.97 0.95
C ARG A 165 8.54 13.86 -0.14
N THR A 166 8.44 14.77 -1.10
CA THR A 166 9.40 14.97 -2.18
C THR A 166 9.70 16.47 -2.33
N ALA A 167 10.58 16.83 -3.27
CA ALA A 167 10.78 18.25 -3.62
C ALA A 167 9.58 18.85 -4.38
N GLU A 168 8.75 17.99 -4.98
CA GLU A 168 7.57 18.35 -5.78
C GLU A 168 6.29 18.36 -4.94
N ASP A 169 6.26 17.58 -3.85
CA ASP A 169 5.22 17.52 -2.83
C ASP A 169 5.86 17.61 -1.42
N PRO A 170 6.04 18.83 -0.88
CA PRO A 170 6.76 19.07 0.36
C PRO A 170 5.92 18.82 1.63
N ASP A 171 4.60 18.72 1.49
CA ASP A 171 3.70 18.35 2.59
C ASP A 171 3.56 16.82 2.67
N GLY A 172 3.59 16.15 1.52
CA GLY A 172 3.41 14.72 1.35
C GLY A 172 1.94 14.33 1.24
N ILE A 173 1.69 13.07 0.95
CA ILE A 173 0.36 12.53 0.69
C ILE A 173 -0.55 12.68 1.91
N ASN A 174 -1.70 13.29 1.67
CA ASN A 174 -2.84 13.28 2.56
C ASN A 174 -3.69 12.03 2.31
N MET A 175 -3.97 11.26 3.36
CA MET A 175 -4.72 9.99 3.28
C MET A 175 -6.19 10.19 2.92
N ASP A 176 -6.77 11.36 3.21
CA ASP A 176 -8.16 11.68 2.89
C ASP A 176 -8.37 12.14 1.43
N ASP A 177 -7.31 12.54 0.75
CA ASP A 177 -7.42 13.13 -0.58
C ASP A 177 -7.60 12.04 -1.65
N PRO A 178 -8.46 12.27 -2.66
CA PRO A 178 -8.61 11.35 -3.77
C PRO A 178 -7.36 11.37 -4.65
N PHE A 179 -6.86 10.19 -5.01
CA PHE A 179 -5.71 10.02 -5.88
C PHE A 179 -6.13 9.55 -7.28
N GLU A 180 -5.37 9.92 -8.31
CA GLU A 180 -5.59 9.40 -9.66
C GLU A 180 -5.02 7.99 -9.80
N LEU A 181 -5.77 7.11 -10.46
CA LEU A 181 -5.36 5.74 -10.71
C LEU A 181 -4.41 5.72 -11.92
N PRO A 182 -3.16 5.27 -11.76
CA PRO A 182 -2.16 5.32 -12.82
C PRO A 182 -2.47 4.30 -13.93
N SER A 183 -1.72 4.38 -15.04
CA SER A 183 -1.77 3.41 -16.13
C SER A 183 -3.18 3.19 -16.72
N GLN A 184 -4.01 4.23 -16.81
CA GLN A 184 -5.39 4.17 -17.33
C GLN A 184 -6.29 3.16 -16.58
N ILE A 185 -5.95 2.81 -15.34
CA ILE A 185 -6.83 2.00 -14.49
C ILE A 185 -8.10 2.81 -14.22
N ARG A 186 -9.27 2.23 -14.54
CA ARG A 186 -10.58 2.84 -14.31
C ARG A 186 -11.15 2.51 -12.93
N GLU A 187 -10.88 1.29 -12.46
CA GLU A 187 -11.47 0.75 -11.23
C GLU A 187 -10.58 -0.38 -10.66
N ILE A 188 -10.56 -0.51 -9.34
CA ILE A 188 -9.95 -1.61 -8.58
C ILE A 188 -11.04 -2.23 -7.71
N LYS A 189 -11.55 -3.40 -8.12
CA LYS A 189 -12.59 -4.13 -7.39
C LYS A 189 -11.95 -5.02 -6.34
N VAL A 190 -12.17 -4.71 -5.06
CA VAL A 190 -11.68 -5.51 -3.93
C VAL A 190 -12.73 -6.54 -3.54
N ALA A 191 -12.41 -7.82 -3.74
CA ALA A 191 -13.20 -8.97 -3.29
C ALA A 191 -12.52 -9.63 -2.07
N ALA A 192 -13.13 -10.66 -1.48
CA ALA A 192 -12.46 -11.41 -0.41
C ALA A 192 -11.30 -12.23 -0.99
N GLY A 193 -10.07 -12.03 -0.48
CA GLY A 193 -8.87 -12.77 -0.88
C GLY A 193 -8.26 -12.39 -2.24
N ALA A 194 -8.83 -11.43 -2.96
CA ALA A 194 -8.41 -11.03 -4.30
C ALA A 194 -8.85 -9.60 -4.67
N ALA A 195 -8.13 -8.98 -5.60
CA ALA A 195 -8.56 -7.74 -6.25
C ALA A 195 -8.46 -7.84 -7.77
N THR A 196 -9.30 -7.06 -8.46
CA THR A 196 -9.38 -7.01 -9.92
C THR A 196 -9.19 -5.58 -10.40
N ILE A 197 -8.11 -5.33 -11.14
CA ILE A 197 -7.86 -4.08 -11.86
C ILE A 197 -8.64 -4.09 -13.16
N VAL A 198 -9.35 -3.00 -13.46
CA VAL A 198 -10.08 -2.77 -14.71
C VAL A 198 -9.43 -1.61 -15.46
N GLN A 199 -9.06 -1.83 -16.72
CA GLN A 199 -8.49 -0.84 -17.66
C GLN A 199 -9.35 -0.72 -18.92
#